data_AF-A0A6P0HC57-F1
#
_entry.id   AF-A0A6P0HC57-F1
#
_cell.length_a   1.000
_cell.length_b   1.000
_cell.length_c   1.000
_cell.angle_alpha   90.00
_cell.angle_beta   90.00
_cell.angle_gamma   90.00
#
_symmetry.space_group_name_H-M   'P 1'
#
loop_
_entity.id
_entity.type
_entity.pdbx_description
1 polymer ?
#
loop_
_entity_poly.entity_id
_entity_poly.type
_entity_poly.pdbx_seq_one_letter_code
_entity_poly.pdbx_strand_id
1 'polypeptide(L)' 'MAEPSKSSSPAEQPRWQSGTGLAVGMSLGTALGLTVLDNLAVGLSLGVAVGLGLDALQARGSSTAPPQAAPTTPGAV' A
#
# COMPACT_ATOMS: atom_id res chain seq x y z
N MET A 1 23.61 8.27 38.15
CA MET A 1 23.34 8.95 36.86
C MET A 1 22.97 7.89 35.84
N ALA A 2 21.69 7.79 35.46
CA ALA A 2 21.24 6.90 34.39
C ALA A 2 21.22 7.68 33.07
N GLU A 3 21.77 7.07 32.02
CA GLU A 3 21.66 7.52 30.64
C GLU A 3 20.18 7.65 30.23
N PRO A 4 19.73 8.77 29.63
CA PRO A 4 18.49 8.77 28.87
C PRO A 4 18.78 8.31 27.44
N SER A 5 19.13 7.03 27.27
CA SER A 5 18.99 6.33 25.99
C SER A 5 17.51 5.99 25.80
N LYS A 6 16.75 6.93 25.24
CA LYS A 6 15.41 6.65 24.69
C LYS A 6 15.37 7.03 23.21
N SER A 7 16.25 6.40 22.45
CA SER A 7 15.97 5.95 21.10
C SER A 7 14.78 4.99 21.15
N SER A 8 13.58 5.51 20.92
CA SER A 8 12.38 4.76 20.46
C SER A 8 11.21 5.74 20.30
N SER A 9 11.33 6.72 19.41
CA SER A 9 10.15 7.10 18.64
C SER A 9 10.01 6.02 17.59
N PRO A 10 8.93 5.22 17.60
CA PRO A 10 8.63 4.33 16.50
C PRO A 10 8.65 5.22 15.26
N ALA A 11 9.52 4.88 14.31
CA ALA A 11 9.33 5.31 12.94
C ALA A 11 7.84 5.13 12.67
N GLU A 12 7.17 6.26 12.43
CA GLU A 12 5.81 6.32 11.95
C GLU A 12 5.87 5.70 10.56
N GLN A 13 5.99 4.38 10.51
CA GLN A 13 5.98 3.59 9.31
C GLN A 13 4.57 3.79 8.79
N PRO A 14 4.39 4.53 7.68
CA PRO A 14 3.08 4.72 7.14
C PRO A 14 2.65 3.32 6.69
N ARG A 15 1.73 2.71 7.43
CA ARG A 15 1.01 1.48 7.08
C ARG A 15 0.08 1.69 5.85
N TRP A 16 0.51 2.50 4.88
CA TRP A 16 -0.32 3.17 3.88
C TRP A 16 0.24 3.00 2.45
N GLN A 17 0.94 1.92 2.15
CA GLN A 17 1.27 1.57 0.75
C GLN A 17 0.14 0.77 0.06
N SER A 18 -1.03 0.64 0.69
CA SER A 18 -2.24 0.14 0.02
C SER A 18 -2.84 1.29 -0.79
N GLY A 19 -2.84 1.19 -2.12
CA GLY A 19 -3.38 2.23 -3.00
C GLY A 19 -2.38 2.91 -3.93
N THR A 20 -1.08 2.55 -3.90
CA THR A 20 -0.10 3.04 -4.90
C THR A 20 -0.50 2.63 -6.31
N GLY A 21 -1.04 1.43 -6.50
CA GLY A 21 -1.56 0.99 -7.80
C GLY A 21 -2.67 1.90 -8.31
N LEU A 22 -3.64 2.23 -7.44
CA LEU A 22 -4.79 3.07 -7.76
C LEU A 22 -4.38 4.53 -8.03
N ALA A 23 -3.43 5.07 -7.28
CA ALA A 23 -2.89 6.42 -7.50
C ALA A 23 -2.17 6.56 -8.85
N VAL A 24 -1.35 5.56 -9.21
CA VAL A 24 -0.68 5.50 -10.52
C VAL A 24 -1.71 5.34 -11.64
N GLY A 25 -2.67 4.43 -11.48
CA GLY A 25 -3.75 4.23 -12.43
C GLY A 25 -4.59 5.49 -12.66
N MET A 26 -4.95 6.22 -11.60
CA MET A 26 -5.68 7.49 -11.71
C MET A 26 -4.88 8.58 -12.42
N SER A 27 -3.59 8.76 -12.07
CA SER A 27 -2.74 9.76 -12.73
C SER A 27 -2.56 9.45 -14.22
N LEU A 28 -2.34 8.18 -14.56
CA LEU A 28 -2.17 7.75 -15.95
C LEU A 28 -3.49 7.83 -16.74
N GLY A 29 -4.58 7.36 -16.15
CA GLY A 29 -5.90 7.36 -16.78
C GLY A 29 -6.46 8.75 -17.03
N THR A 30 -6.27 9.68 -16.09
CA THR A 30 -6.64 11.10 -16.29
C THR A 30 -5.79 11.75 -17.37
N ALA A 31 -4.47 11.54 -17.35
CA ALA A 31 -3.58 12.05 -18.38
C ALA A 31 -3.95 11.53 -19.77
N LEU A 32 -4.09 10.20 -19.95
CA LEU A 32 -4.45 9.59 -21.24
C LEU A 32 -5.86 9.96 -21.68
N GLY A 33 -6.81 10.01 -20.73
CA GLY A 33 -8.19 10.41 -21.00
C GLY A 33 -8.31 11.82 -21.55
N LEU A 34 -7.55 12.77 -21.01
CA LEU A 34 -7.57 14.16 -21.43
C LEU A 34 -6.68 14.45 -22.65
N THR A 35 -5.58 13.72 -22.83
CA THR A 35 -4.58 14.05 -23.87
C THR A 35 -4.69 13.21 -25.14
N VAL A 36 -5.14 11.96 -25.02
CA VAL A 36 -5.16 11.00 -26.14
C VAL A 36 -6.58 10.66 -26.57
N LEU A 37 -7.48 10.42 -25.61
CA LEU A 37 -8.83 9.96 -25.90
C LEU A 37 -9.87 11.10 -25.98
N ASP A 38 -9.52 12.33 -25.56
CA ASP A 38 -10.44 13.46 -25.39
C ASP A 38 -11.72 13.08 -24.61
N ASN A 39 -11.60 12.06 -23.77
CA ASN A 39 -12.70 11.46 -23.04
C ASN A 39 -12.22 11.01 -21.67
N LEU A 40 -12.49 11.88 -20.68
CA LEU A 40 -12.12 11.63 -19.29
C LEU A 40 -12.80 10.38 -18.73
N ALA A 41 -14.05 10.08 -19.14
CA ALA A 41 -14.75 8.90 -18.63
C ALA A 41 -14.04 7.60 -19.06
N VAL A 42 -13.61 7.53 -20.32
CA VAL A 42 -12.86 6.37 -20.83
C VAL A 42 -11.48 6.29 -20.16
N GLY A 43 -10.76 7.41 -20.07
CA GLY A 43 -9.45 7.46 -19.41
C GLY A 43 -9.51 7.07 -17.94
N LEU A 44 -10.51 7.54 -17.19
CA LEU A 44 -10.69 7.20 -15.78
C LEU A 44 -11.08 5.73 -15.60
N SER A 45 -11.96 5.20 -16.45
CA SER A 45 -12.34 3.78 -16.41
C SER A 45 -11.13 2.85 -16.64
N LEU A 46 -10.26 3.22 -17.59
CA LEU A 46 -9.02 2.50 -17.86
C LEU A 46 -8.02 2.66 -16.72
N GLY A 47 -7.85 3.87 -16.20
CA GLY A 47 -6.98 4.17 -15.07
C GLY A 47 -7.34 3.40 -13.81
N VAL A 48 -8.64 3.33 -13.49
CA VAL A 48 -9.16 2.53 -12.37
C VAL A 48 -8.93 1.04 -12.60
N ALA A 49 -9.23 0.52 -13.80
CA ALA A 49 -9.03 -0.89 -14.12
C ALA A 49 -7.55 -1.31 -13.99
N VAL A 50 -6.62 -0.50 -14.52
CA VAL A 50 -5.18 -0.73 -14.41
C VAL A 50 -4.72 -0.59 -12.96
N GLY A 51 -5.15 0.47 -12.28
CA GLY A 51 -4.74 0.76 -10.91
C GLY A 51 -5.18 -0.31 -9.91
N LEU A 52 -6.41 -0.81 -10.03
CA LEU A 52 -6.91 -1.94 -9.25
C LEU A 52 -6.20 -3.25 -9.60
N GLY A 53 -5.87 -3.48 -10.88
CA GLY A 53 -5.09 -4.65 -11.30
C GLY A 53 -3.68 -4.67 -10.68
N LEU A 54 -3.00 -3.51 -10.68
CA LEU A 54 -1.68 -3.35 -10.05
C LEU A 54 -1.75 -3.48 -8.53
N ASP A 55 -2.78 -2.91 -7.90
CA ASP A 55 -2.99 -3.01 -6.45
C ASP A 55 -3.26 -4.46 -6.04
N ALA A 56 -4.11 -5.17 -6.77
CA ALA A 56 -4.40 -6.59 -6.55
C ALA A 56 -3.18 -7.50 -6.80
N LEU A 57 -2.31 -7.15 -7.75
CA LEU A 57 -1.05 -7.87 -7.98
C LEU A 57 -0.08 -7.70 -6.80
N GLN A 58 0.05 -6.48 -6.28
CA GLN A 58 0.91 -6.16 -5.13
C GLN A 58 0.37 -6.76 -3.83
N ALA A 59 -0.94 -6.75 -3.63
CA ALA A 59 -1.61 -7.41 -2.51
C ALA A 59 -1.30 -8.91 -2.46
N ARG A 60 -1.16 -9.56 -3.62
CA ARG A 60 -0.70 -10.96 -3.70
C ARG A 60 0.78 -11.13 -3.37
N GLY A 61 1.64 -10.21 -3.79
CA GLY A 61 3.08 -10.27 -3.54
C GLY A 61 3.48 -9.99 -2.08
N SER A 62 2.66 -9.28 -1.31
CA SER A 62 2.93 -8.89 0.08
C SER A 62 2.45 -9.92 1.13
N SER A 63 1.97 -11.09 0.70
CA SER A 63 1.59 -12.20 1.59
C SER A 63 2.77 -13.07 2.07
N THR A 64 4.02 -12.67 1.81
CA THR A 64 5.20 -13.26 2.48
C THR A 64 5.54 -12.46 3.74
N ALA A 65 4.62 -12.44 4.70
CA ALA A 65 4.91 -12.14 6.09
C ALA A 65 4.52 -13.39 6.90
N PRO A 66 5.49 -14.03 7.60
CA PRO A 66 5.27 -15.32 8.24
C PRO A 66 4.12 -15.27 9.25
N PRO A 67 3.42 -16.40 9.47
CA PRO A 67 2.41 -16.53 10.49
C PRO A 67 2.99 -16.03 11.81
N GLN A 68 2.29 -15.04 12.36
CA GLN A 68 2.30 -14.62 13.75
C GLN A 68 2.66 -15.81 14.65
N ALA A 69 3.93 -15.91 15.04
CA ALA A 69 4.31 -16.77 16.14
C ALA A 69 3.57 -16.21 17.35
N ALA A 70 2.62 -16.99 17.83
CA ALA A 70 1.79 -16.68 18.98
C ALA A 70 2.66 -16.14 20.14
N PRO A 71 2.16 -15.20 20.95
CA PRO A 71 2.74 -14.94 22.25
C PRO A 71 2.55 -16.22 23.09
N THR A 72 3.49 -17.15 23.00
CA THR A 72 3.63 -18.17 24.04
C THR A 72 4.14 -17.43 25.26
N THR A 73 3.22 -17.00 26.11
CA THR A 73 3.48 -16.74 27.52
C THR A 73 3.51 -18.11 28.20
N PRO A 74 4.67 -18.68 28.55
CA PRO A 74 4.72 -19.87 29.40
C PRO A 74 4.71 -19.32 30.83
N GLY A 75 3.51 -19.06 31.33
CA GLY A 75 3.24 -18.61 32.69
C GLY A 75 2.00 -19.33 33.22
N ALA A 76 2.07 -20.66 33.29
CA ALA A 76 1.12 -21.50 34.00
C ALA A 76 1.73 -22.90 34.21
N VAL A 77 2.69 -23.02 35.13
CA VAL A 77 2.72 -23.88 36.34
C VAL A 77 4.06 -23.75 37.03
#